data_AF-A0A1V6XBH9-F1
#
_entry.id   AF-A0A1V6XBH9-F1
#
_cell.length_a   1.000
_cell.length_b   1.000
_cell.length_c   1.000
_cell.angle_alpha   90.00
_cell.angle_beta   90.00
_cell.angle_gamma   90.00
#
_symmetry.space_group_name_H-M   'P 1'
#
loop_
_entity.id
_entity.type
_entity.pdbx_description
1 polymer ?
#
loop_
_entity_poly.entity_id
_entity_poly.type
_entity_poly.pdbx_seq_one_letter_code
_entity_poly.pdbx_strand_id
1 'polypeptide(L)'
;MAEANKTYGFTIAIKELQETVPNLFRYASAYKRTKGIKSKGLWEMFLNRPSGIKLPSSEDEKWNSLPEDITMLDSDHVHSDEICPDAMEGESYNLCHFWSNFEIARLDWYQSKECQEFFEMMERSGGFWMERWGDAPIHSLAAGILLSPDDVHYFRDIGYRHTTIQHCPANAPARQLPRAPFLDQTIEDEKERLEEDEYWANFDSVRENGVGCRCRCDTDVVDAEDKEGSCFAEWVDVAGGWTSP
;
A
#
# COMPACT_ATOMS: atom_id res chain seq x y z
N MET A 1 1.56 3.05 -17.87
CA MET A 1 1.32 4.40 -17.28
C MET A 1 0.79 5.40 -18.29
N ALA A 2 1.61 5.90 -19.25
CA ALA A 2 1.17 6.94 -20.18
C ALA A 2 0.00 6.52 -21.10
N GLU A 3 0.11 5.36 -21.76
CA GLU A 3 -0.95 4.86 -22.68
C GLU A 3 -2.28 4.58 -21.97
N ALA A 4 -2.21 4.10 -20.73
CA ALA A 4 -3.37 3.80 -19.89
C ALA A 4 -3.82 4.99 -19.03
N ASN A 5 -3.25 6.19 -19.27
CA ASN A 5 -3.52 7.43 -18.54
C ASN A 5 -3.47 7.28 -16.99
N LYS A 6 -2.52 6.51 -16.48
CA LYS A 6 -2.29 6.34 -15.03
C LYS A 6 -1.32 7.39 -14.53
N THR A 7 -1.59 7.87 -13.32
CA THR A 7 -0.86 8.98 -12.69
C THR A 7 0.12 8.49 -11.62
N TYR A 8 -0.28 7.52 -10.81
CA TYR A 8 0.53 6.99 -9.71
C TYR A 8 0.50 5.47 -9.74
N GLY A 9 1.59 4.82 -9.35
CA GLY A 9 1.61 3.37 -9.24
C GLY A 9 2.58 2.85 -8.21
N PHE A 10 2.19 1.73 -7.60
CA PHE A 10 2.84 1.16 -6.42
C PHE A 10 2.86 -0.37 -6.51
N THR A 11 3.71 -1.00 -5.71
CA THR A 11 3.77 -2.47 -5.53
C THR A 11 3.40 -2.91 -4.13
N ILE A 12 3.58 -2.07 -3.11
CA ILE A 12 3.35 -2.41 -1.70
C ILE A 12 2.51 -1.33 -1.04
N ALA A 13 1.51 -1.74 -0.24
CA ALA A 13 0.72 -0.85 0.60
C ALA A 13 0.67 -1.41 2.04
N ILE A 14 1.09 -0.61 3.01
CA ILE A 14 1.25 -1.02 4.42
C ILE A 14 0.76 0.07 5.36
N LYS A 15 0.59 -0.28 6.63
CA LYS A 15 0.28 0.67 7.70
C LYS A 15 1.53 1.40 8.19
N GLU A 16 1.39 2.69 8.45
CA GLU A 16 2.36 3.52 9.14
C GLU A 16 2.29 3.29 10.66
N LEU A 17 3.37 3.63 11.36
CA LEU A 17 3.41 3.66 12.81
C LEU A 17 2.73 4.94 13.32
N GLN A 18 1.64 4.82 14.09
CA GLN A 18 0.85 5.96 14.58
C GLN A 18 1.70 7.03 15.30
N GLU A 19 2.70 6.61 16.06
CA GLU A 19 3.63 7.46 16.81
C GLU A 19 4.40 8.46 15.94
N THR A 20 4.51 8.18 14.64
CA THR A 20 5.29 8.97 13.69
C THR A 20 4.50 10.07 13.01
N VAL A 21 3.17 9.88 12.93
CA VAL A 21 2.23 10.73 12.19
C VAL A 21 1.00 11.13 13.02
N PRO A 22 1.09 11.43 14.34
CA PRO A 22 -0.07 11.65 15.19
C PRO A 22 -0.96 12.81 14.70
N ASN A 23 -0.39 13.89 14.15
CA ASN A 23 -1.19 15.02 13.67
C ASN A 23 -1.37 15.07 12.14
N LEU A 24 -0.79 14.14 11.39
CA LEU A 24 -0.75 14.22 9.92
C LEU A 24 -2.16 14.28 9.31
N PHE A 25 -3.02 13.35 9.72
CA PHE A 25 -4.36 13.25 9.17
C PHE A 25 -5.19 14.52 9.41
N ARG A 26 -4.97 15.19 10.55
CA ARG A 26 -5.59 16.48 10.86
C ARG A 26 -5.30 17.54 9.81
N TYR A 27 -4.04 17.67 9.40
CA TYR A 27 -3.65 18.65 8.39
C TYR A 27 -4.15 18.25 7.00
N ALA A 28 -4.13 16.96 6.66
CA ALA A 28 -4.65 16.47 5.39
C ALA A 28 -6.16 16.69 5.25
N SER A 29 -6.93 16.34 6.28
CA SER A 29 -8.37 16.58 6.34
C SER A 29 -8.69 18.09 6.30
N ALA A 30 -7.93 18.91 7.03
CA ALA A 30 -8.07 20.36 6.97
C ALA A 30 -7.79 20.92 5.56
N TYR A 31 -6.80 20.41 4.83
CA TYR A 31 -6.56 20.80 3.44
C TYR A 31 -7.76 20.47 2.55
N LYS A 32 -8.23 19.21 2.57
CA LYS A 32 -9.41 18.74 1.82
C LYS A 32 -10.62 19.63 2.10
N ARG A 33 -10.87 19.97 3.38
CA ARG A 33 -11.97 20.84 3.80
C ARG A 33 -11.80 22.29 3.35
N THR A 34 -10.65 22.90 3.59
CA THR A 34 -10.40 24.32 3.25
C THR A 34 -10.47 24.59 1.74
N LYS A 35 -10.09 23.61 0.92
CA LYS A 35 -10.20 23.67 -0.54
C LYS A 35 -11.56 23.22 -1.07
N GLY A 36 -12.44 22.69 -0.22
CA GLY A 36 -13.76 22.19 -0.62
C GLY A 36 -13.70 21.00 -1.58
N ILE A 37 -12.63 20.20 -1.50
CA ILE A 37 -12.40 19.06 -2.39
C ILE A 37 -13.29 17.90 -1.94
N LYS A 38 -14.06 17.35 -2.89
CA LYS A 38 -14.80 16.10 -2.68
C LYS A 38 -13.91 14.93 -3.06
N SER A 39 -13.94 13.86 -2.26
CA SER A 39 -13.25 12.62 -2.61
C SER A 39 -13.73 12.08 -3.95
N LYS A 40 -12.79 11.52 -4.71
CA LYS A 40 -13.06 10.75 -5.94
C LYS A 40 -13.08 9.24 -5.71
N GLY A 41 -13.09 8.78 -4.46
CA GLY A 41 -13.15 7.37 -4.07
C GLY A 41 -11.85 6.80 -3.50
N LEU A 42 -10.70 7.44 -3.74
CA LEU A 42 -9.41 6.95 -3.26
C LEU A 42 -9.15 7.32 -1.79
N TRP A 43 -9.68 8.46 -1.32
CA TRP A 43 -9.56 8.90 0.07
C TRP A 43 -10.07 7.85 1.05
N GLU A 44 -11.15 7.16 0.68
CA GLU A 44 -11.82 6.15 1.48
C GLU A 44 -10.92 4.94 1.80
N MET A 45 -9.88 4.69 0.98
CA MET A 45 -8.87 3.66 1.26
C MET A 45 -8.11 3.93 2.57
N PHE A 46 -7.96 5.20 2.93
CA PHE A 46 -7.18 5.65 4.07
C PHE A 46 -8.03 5.84 5.33
N LEU A 47 -9.33 5.55 5.27
CA LEU A 47 -10.23 5.75 6.40
C LEU A 47 -10.48 4.44 7.13
N ASN A 48 -10.64 4.53 8.46
CA ASN A 48 -11.21 3.43 9.22
C ASN A 48 -12.66 3.21 8.78
N ARG A 49 -13.08 1.94 8.73
CA ARG A 49 -14.48 1.61 8.47
C ARG A 49 -15.34 2.12 9.62
N PRO A 50 -16.49 2.75 9.35
CA PRO A 50 -17.43 3.08 10.41
C PRO A 50 -17.87 1.79 11.10
N SER A 51 -17.88 1.80 12.44
CA SER A 51 -18.10 0.66 13.34
C SER A 51 -19.47 -0.04 13.24
N GLY A 52 -20.19 0.11 12.12
CA GLY A 52 -21.56 -0.38 11.90
C GLY A 52 -21.74 -1.42 10.79
N ILE A 53 -20.70 -1.76 10.01
CA ILE A 53 -20.81 -2.83 9.00
C ILE A 53 -20.15 -4.10 9.56
N LYS A 54 -20.95 -4.90 10.27
CA LYS A 54 -20.64 -6.31 10.43
C LYS A 54 -20.68 -6.94 9.04
N LEU A 55 -19.53 -7.37 8.51
CA LEU A 55 -19.52 -8.39 7.47
C LEU A 55 -20.39 -9.55 7.97
N PRO A 56 -21.27 -10.15 7.15
CA PRO A 56 -21.99 -11.35 7.58
C PRO A 56 -20.93 -12.41 7.86
N SER A 57 -20.61 -12.59 9.15
CA SER A 57 -19.88 -13.75 9.62
C SER A 57 -20.69 -14.94 9.16
N SER A 58 -20.10 -15.79 8.32
CA SER A 58 -20.64 -17.10 8.04
C SER A 58 -20.94 -17.76 9.38
N GLU A 59 -22.23 -17.88 9.69
CA GLU A 59 -22.70 -18.76 10.75
C GLU A 59 -22.26 -20.15 10.34
N ASP A 60 -21.18 -20.64 10.93
CA ASP A 60 -20.92 -22.03 11.27
C ASP A 60 -19.46 -22.18 11.69
N GLU A 61 -19.19 -22.06 13.00
CA GLU A 61 -18.37 -23.05 13.72
C GLU A 61 -18.41 -22.77 15.22
N LYS A 62 -19.19 -23.59 15.94
CA LYS A 62 -19.13 -23.71 17.39
C LYS A 62 -17.78 -24.31 17.79
N TRP A 63 -16.91 -23.54 18.43
CA TRP A 63 -15.84 -24.10 19.26
C TRP A 63 -16.07 -23.78 20.73
N ASN A 64 -16.05 -24.85 21.51
CA ASN A 64 -16.33 -24.88 22.93
C ASN A 64 -15.30 -24.05 23.73
N SER A 65 -15.81 -23.42 24.78
CA SER A 65 -15.13 -22.70 25.86
C SER A 65 -13.65 -23.08 26.08
N LEU A 66 -12.76 -22.11 25.91
CA LEU A 66 -11.40 -22.15 26.46
C LEU A 66 -11.34 -21.37 27.78
N PRO A 67 -10.45 -21.75 28.72
CA PRO A 67 -10.52 -21.33 30.13
C PRO A 67 -10.20 -19.85 30.35
N GLU A 68 -10.76 -19.29 31.43
CA GLU A 68 -10.78 -17.88 31.85
C GLU A 68 -9.40 -17.24 32.18
N ASP A 69 -8.27 -17.81 31.75
CA ASP A 69 -6.92 -17.32 32.08
C ASP A 69 -6.19 -16.63 30.90
N ILE A 70 -6.90 -16.33 29.80
CA ILE A 70 -6.41 -15.50 28.68
C ILE A 70 -7.24 -14.19 28.58
N THR A 71 -8.04 -13.87 29.60
CA THR A 71 -8.79 -12.60 29.68
C THR A 71 -7.92 -11.43 30.14
N MET A 72 -6.74 -11.25 29.55
CA MET A 72 -5.87 -10.08 29.78
C MET A 72 -5.18 -9.54 28.50
N LEU A 73 -5.50 -10.09 27.32
CA LEU A 73 -5.06 -9.55 26.02
C LEU A 73 -6.21 -9.14 25.09
N ASP A 74 -7.44 -9.57 25.38
CA ASP A 74 -8.65 -9.08 24.73
C ASP A 74 -9.35 -8.06 25.63
N SER A 75 -8.84 -6.83 25.67
CA SER A 75 -9.66 -5.70 26.08
C SER A 75 -10.27 -5.02 24.86
N ASP A 76 -11.05 -5.78 24.09
CA ASP A 76 -12.19 -5.21 23.37
C ASP A 76 -13.27 -4.85 24.39
N HIS A 77 -12.93 -3.90 25.26
CA HIS A 77 -13.93 -3.13 25.97
C HIS A 77 -14.57 -2.22 24.95
N VAL A 78 -15.75 -2.64 24.51
CA VAL A 78 -16.78 -1.82 23.87
C VAL A 78 -17.04 -0.60 24.75
N HIS A 79 -16.26 0.46 24.55
CA HIS A 79 -16.64 1.80 24.95
C HIS A 79 -17.47 2.39 23.82
N SER A 80 -18.79 2.39 24.03
CA SER A 80 -19.70 3.28 23.32
C SER A 80 -19.16 4.71 23.37
N ASP A 81 -19.00 5.33 22.21
CA ASP A 81 -18.69 6.74 22.00
C ASP A 81 -17.38 7.23 22.65
N GLU A 82 -16.29 6.46 22.57
CA GLU A 82 -14.96 7.07 22.69
C GLU A 82 -14.75 8.03 21.52
N ILE A 83 -14.70 9.34 21.83
CA ILE A 83 -14.26 10.37 20.89
C ILE A 83 -12.83 10.00 20.52
N CYS A 84 -12.62 9.40 19.35
CA CYS A 84 -11.29 9.18 18.81
C CYS A 84 -10.63 10.57 18.68
N PRO A 85 -9.59 10.88 19.47
CA PRO A 85 -8.99 12.22 19.48
C PRO A 85 -8.38 12.60 18.12
N ASP A 86 -8.08 11.58 17.31
CA ASP A 86 -7.50 11.70 15.98
C ASP A 86 -8.56 11.80 14.87
N ALA A 87 -9.85 11.60 15.20
CA ALA A 87 -10.94 11.71 14.24
C ALA A 87 -11.20 13.17 13.88
N MET A 88 -11.30 13.42 12.58
CA MET A 88 -11.56 14.73 11.99
C MET A 88 -12.78 14.58 11.10
N GLU A 89 -13.80 15.39 11.38
CA GLU A 89 -14.99 15.49 10.54
C GLU A 89 -15.76 14.16 10.45
N GLY A 90 -15.64 13.33 11.49
CA GLY A 90 -16.23 11.98 11.56
C GLY A 90 -15.42 10.90 10.84
N GLU A 91 -14.28 11.26 10.26
CA GLU A 91 -13.34 10.36 9.58
C GLU A 91 -12.11 10.13 10.48
N SER A 92 -11.55 8.92 10.49
CA SER A 92 -10.29 8.64 11.18
C SER A 92 -9.34 7.86 10.28
N TYR A 93 -8.04 8.14 10.39
CA TYR A 93 -7.01 7.52 9.56
C TYR A 93 -6.77 6.08 9.97
N ASN A 94 -6.75 5.15 9.02
CA ASN A 94 -6.41 3.74 9.25
C ASN A 94 -4.89 3.45 9.16
N LEU A 95 -4.08 4.51 8.98
CA LEU A 95 -2.63 4.50 8.83
C LEU A 95 -2.11 3.89 7.52
N CYS A 96 -2.99 3.48 6.60
CA CYS A 96 -2.57 2.92 5.33
C CYS A 96 -1.89 3.93 4.42
N HIS A 97 -0.85 3.48 3.73
CA HIS A 97 -0.17 4.26 2.70
C HIS A 97 0.46 3.35 1.65
N PHE A 98 0.70 3.89 0.45
CA PHE A 98 1.53 3.28 -0.58
C PHE A 98 3.00 3.47 -0.21
N TRP A 99 3.79 2.40 -0.28
CA TRP A 99 5.18 2.43 0.16
C TRP A 99 6.08 3.04 -0.93
N SER A 100 6.54 4.28 -0.70
CA SER A 100 7.20 5.12 -1.71
C SER A 100 8.61 4.66 -2.12
N ASN A 101 9.19 3.66 -1.44
CA ASN A 101 10.45 3.02 -1.87
C ASN A 101 10.36 2.48 -3.31
N PHE A 102 9.16 2.06 -3.74
CA PHE A 102 8.84 1.81 -5.13
C PHE A 102 7.67 2.68 -5.57
N GLU A 103 7.94 3.61 -6.48
CA GLU A 103 6.93 4.50 -7.00
C GLU A 103 7.17 4.76 -8.50
N ILE A 104 6.13 4.57 -9.31
CA ILE A 104 6.12 5.02 -10.71
C ILE A 104 5.00 6.04 -10.84
N ALA A 105 5.36 7.31 -10.87
CA ALA A 105 4.39 8.39 -10.88
C ALA A 105 4.71 9.47 -11.91
N ARG A 106 3.67 10.22 -12.26
CA ARG A 106 3.70 11.38 -13.16
C ARG A 106 4.22 12.61 -12.41
N LEU A 107 5.39 13.10 -12.82
CA LEU A 107 5.99 14.29 -12.20
C LEU A 107 5.16 15.57 -12.40
N ASP A 108 4.38 15.65 -13.48
CA ASP A 108 3.53 16.81 -13.72
C ASP A 108 2.32 16.88 -12.78
N TRP A 109 1.89 15.73 -12.23
CA TRP A 109 0.93 15.71 -11.12
C TRP A 109 1.55 16.27 -9.83
N TYR A 110 2.79 15.86 -9.50
CA TYR A 110 3.50 16.45 -8.36
C TYR A 110 3.77 17.95 -8.52
N GLN A 111 3.96 18.42 -9.75
CA GLN A 111 4.12 19.84 -10.07
C GLN A 111 2.79 20.59 -10.20
N SER A 112 1.64 19.91 -10.06
CA SER A 112 0.34 20.56 -10.11
C SER A 112 0.18 21.53 -8.94
N LYS A 113 -0.61 22.57 -9.15
CA LYS A 113 -0.87 23.59 -8.14
C LYS A 113 -1.47 22.99 -6.87
N GLU A 114 -2.39 22.04 -7.01
CA GLU A 114 -3.08 21.40 -5.90
C GLU A 114 -2.10 20.58 -5.05
N CYS A 115 -1.23 19.80 -5.70
CA CYS A 115 -0.22 18.98 -5.02
C CYS A 115 0.82 19.87 -4.29
N GLN A 116 1.31 20.92 -4.96
CA GLN A 116 2.22 21.89 -4.36
C GLN A 116 1.60 22.63 -3.17
N GLU A 117 0.35 23.09 -3.28
CA GLU A 117 -0.36 23.72 -2.16
C GLU A 117 -0.58 22.77 -0.98
N PHE A 118 -0.79 21.48 -1.25
CA PHE A 118 -0.87 20.45 -0.20
C PHE A 118 0.47 20.30 0.52
N PHE A 119 1.57 20.15 -0.21
CA PHE A 119 2.91 20.06 0.38
C PHE A 119 3.32 21.32 1.14
N GLU A 120 3.00 22.51 0.63
CA GLU A 120 3.24 23.76 1.35
C GLU A 120 2.47 23.82 2.68
N MET A 121 1.25 23.29 2.73
CA MET A 121 0.49 23.21 3.97
C MET A 121 1.12 22.22 4.97
N MET A 122 1.61 21.07 4.49
CA MET A 122 2.31 20.09 5.33
C MET A 122 3.62 20.66 5.86
N GLU A 123 4.40 21.34 5.04
CA GLU A 123 5.66 21.99 5.46
C GLU A 123 5.41 23.05 6.53
N ARG A 124 4.42 23.94 6.31
CA ARG A 124 4.07 24.98 7.28
C ARG A 124 3.55 24.47 8.61
N SER A 125 3.06 23.23 8.65
CA SER A 125 2.60 22.60 9.89
C SER A 125 3.77 22.25 10.83
N GLY A 126 4.99 22.13 10.30
CA GLY A 126 6.19 21.70 11.03
C GLY A 126 6.24 20.21 11.37
N GLY A 127 5.29 19.40 10.91
CA GLY A 127 5.20 17.96 11.21
C GLY A 127 6.43 17.15 10.77
N PHE A 128 7.10 17.55 9.69
CA PHE A 128 8.35 16.91 9.24
C PHE A 128 9.49 17.01 10.26
N TRP A 129 9.51 18.05 11.09
CA TRP A 129 10.59 18.34 12.03
C TRP A 129 10.21 18.06 13.49
N MET A 130 8.94 18.30 13.83
CA MET A 130 8.41 18.11 15.18
C MET A 130 7.91 16.67 15.42
N GLU A 131 7.54 15.97 14.35
CA GLU A 131 7.15 14.56 14.34
C GLU A 131 8.10 13.80 13.40
N ARG A 132 7.65 12.69 12.79
CA ARG A 132 8.45 11.91 11.85
C ARG A 132 7.64 11.54 10.62
N TRP A 133 7.04 12.55 9.98
CA TRP A 133 6.26 12.34 8.76
C TRP A 133 7.17 11.84 7.64
N GLY A 134 6.96 10.59 7.22
CA GLY A 134 7.58 10.06 6.01
C GLY A 134 6.94 10.65 4.75
N ASP A 135 7.66 10.59 3.64
CA ASP A 135 7.14 10.93 2.32
C ASP A 135 6.01 9.98 1.89
N ALA A 136 6.10 8.69 2.24
CA ALA A 136 5.12 7.67 1.88
C ALA A 136 3.67 8.01 2.32
N PRO A 137 3.37 8.31 3.59
CA PRO A 137 2.03 8.73 4.00
C PRO A 137 1.64 10.11 3.44
N ILE A 138 2.59 11.01 3.17
CA ILE A 138 2.30 12.32 2.55
C ILE A 138 1.85 12.16 1.10
N HIS A 139 2.60 11.39 0.29
CA HIS A 139 2.25 11.11 -1.11
C HIS A 139 0.91 10.38 -1.20
N SER A 140 0.69 9.43 -0.30
CA SER A 140 -0.54 8.63 -0.26
C SER A 140 -1.77 9.46 0.08
N LEU A 141 -1.69 10.32 1.10
CA LEU A 141 -2.80 11.22 1.43
C LEU A 141 -3.03 12.28 0.34
N ALA A 142 -1.97 12.79 -0.30
CA ALA A 142 -2.10 13.67 -1.45
C ALA A 142 -2.83 12.97 -2.61
N ALA A 143 -2.45 11.73 -2.93
CA ALA A 143 -3.13 10.90 -3.91
C ALA A 143 -4.59 10.68 -3.52
N GLY A 144 -4.87 10.29 -2.27
CA GLY A 144 -6.24 10.06 -1.77
C GLY A 144 -7.16 11.26 -1.92
N ILE A 145 -6.64 12.48 -1.72
CA ILE A 145 -7.43 13.71 -1.85
C ILE A 145 -7.64 14.09 -3.33
N LEU A 146 -6.61 13.95 -4.17
CA LEU A 146 -6.58 14.57 -5.51
C LEU A 146 -6.91 13.60 -6.66
N LEU A 147 -6.68 12.31 -6.46
CA LEU A 147 -6.81 11.26 -7.48
C LEU A 147 -8.03 10.37 -7.23
N SER A 148 -8.48 9.72 -8.29
CA SER A 148 -9.44 8.62 -8.22
C SER A 148 -8.71 7.26 -8.21
N PRO A 149 -9.37 6.16 -7.79
CA PRO A 149 -8.81 4.82 -7.92
C PRO A 149 -8.38 4.49 -9.36
N ASP A 150 -9.11 5.00 -10.36
CA ASP A 150 -8.79 4.84 -11.79
C ASP A 150 -7.50 5.54 -12.22
N ASP A 151 -7.04 6.54 -11.48
CA ASP A 151 -5.77 7.23 -11.76
C ASP A 151 -4.56 6.46 -11.19
N VAL A 152 -4.79 5.49 -10.30
CA VAL A 152 -3.76 4.74 -9.60
C VAL A 152 -3.63 3.32 -10.16
N HIS A 153 -2.40 2.82 -10.22
CA HIS A 153 -2.10 1.48 -10.72
C HIS A 153 -1.32 0.65 -9.71
N TYR A 154 -1.94 -0.41 -9.23
CA TYR A 154 -1.26 -1.47 -8.51
C TYR A 154 -0.52 -2.41 -9.48
N PHE A 155 0.82 -2.38 -9.43
CA PHE A 155 1.70 -3.26 -10.18
C PHE A 155 1.82 -4.62 -9.53
N ARG A 156 0.75 -5.41 -9.63
CA ARG A 156 0.71 -6.75 -9.05
C ARG A 156 1.71 -7.72 -9.69
N ASP A 157 2.10 -7.48 -10.94
CA ASP A 157 2.97 -8.32 -11.76
C ASP A 157 4.48 -8.09 -11.56
N ILE A 158 4.87 -6.99 -10.91
CA ILE A 158 6.28 -6.65 -10.67
C ILE A 158 6.74 -7.22 -9.33
N GLY A 159 7.62 -8.23 -9.37
CA GLY A 159 8.33 -8.66 -8.15
C GLY A 159 9.26 -7.56 -7.62
N TYR A 160 9.11 -7.18 -6.35
CA TYR A 160 9.89 -6.14 -5.70
C TYR A 160 10.19 -6.51 -4.24
N ARG A 161 11.42 -6.27 -3.80
CA ARG A 161 11.83 -6.45 -2.41
C ARG A 161 12.64 -5.27 -1.95
N HIS A 162 12.37 -4.82 -0.73
CA HIS A 162 13.22 -3.89 -0.02
C HIS A 162 13.38 -4.37 1.42
N THR A 163 14.62 -4.74 1.76
CA THR A 163 15.02 -5.35 3.04
C THR A 163 14.18 -6.60 3.42
N THR A 164 13.26 -6.48 4.37
CA THR A 164 12.45 -7.58 4.93
C THR A 164 10.99 -7.56 4.47
N ILE A 165 10.65 -6.66 3.55
CA ILE A 165 9.32 -6.59 2.93
C ILE A 165 9.48 -6.91 1.45
N GLN A 166 8.69 -7.88 0.97
CA GLN A 166 8.67 -8.27 -0.42
C GLN A 166 7.25 -8.32 -0.95
N HIS A 167 7.10 -7.95 -2.22
CA HIS A 167 5.96 -8.25 -3.07
C HIS A 167 6.48 -9.17 -4.18
N CYS A 168 6.18 -10.45 -4.08
CA CYS A 168 6.66 -11.50 -4.96
C CYS A 168 5.48 -12.34 -5.48
N PRO A 169 4.82 -11.88 -6.56
CA PRO A 169 3.70 -12.59 -7.15
C PRO A 169 4.15 -13.94 -7.74
N ALA A 170 3.31 -14.96 -7.59
CA ALA A 170 3.58 -16.26 -8.22
C ALA A 170 3.62 -16.15 -9.75
N ASN A 171 4.46 -16.96 -10.39
CA ASN A 171 4.66 -16.90 -11.84
C ASN A 171 3.44 -17.35 -12.63
N ALA A 172 3.02 -16.54 -13.60
CA ALA A 172 1.86 -16.82 -14.45
C ALA A 172 2.13 -18.01 -15.40
N PRO A 173 1.17 -18.93 -15.62
CA PRO A 173 1.35 -20.08 -16.50
C PRO A 173 1.34 -19.71 -17.99
N ALA A 174 0.74 -18.57 -18.33
CA ALA A 174 0.63 -18.06 -19.70
C ALA A 174 1.09 -16.60 -19.76
N ARG A 175 1.30 -16.09 -20.99
CA ARG A 175 1.66 -14.69 -21.30
C ARG A 175 3.04 -14.23 -20.83
N GLN A 176 3.95 -15.15 -20.52
CA GLN A 176 5.36 -14.79 -20.30
C GLN A 176 6.07 -14.56 -21.64
N LEU A 177 6.71 -13.40 -21.79
CA LEU A 177 7.62 -13.13 -22.92
C LEU A 177 8.88 -14.00 -22.82
N PRO A 178 9.52 -14.41 -23.93
CA PRO A 178 10.81 -15.10 -23.90
C PRO A 178 11.87 -14.28 -23.15
N ARG A 179 12.68 -14.93 -22.30
CA ARG A 179 13.81 -14.28 -21.60
C ARG A 179 14.97 -14.16 -22.56
N ALA A 180 15.44 -12.94 -22.75
CA ALA A 180 16.76 -12.68 -23.27
C ALA A 180 17.77 -12.75 -22.10
N PRO A 181 18.94 -13.38 -22.29
CA PRO A 181 20.03 -13.27 -21.32
C PRO A 181 20.39 -11.79 -21.09
N PHE A 182 20.63 -11.44 -19.84
CA PHE A 182 21.09 -10.11 -19.43
C PHE A 182 22.48 -10.25 -18.82
N LEU A 183 23.49 -9.93 -19.62
CA LEU A 183 24.88 -9.94 -19.18
C LEU A 183 25.24 -8.53 -18.72
N ASP A 184 25.34 -8.33 -17.40
CA ASP A 184 25.70 -7.03 -16.84
C ASP A 184 27.09 -6.60 -17.35
N GLN A 185 27.16 -5.42 -17.96
CA GLN A 185 28.40 -4.88 -18.50
C GLN A 185 29.29 -4.26 -17.41
N THR A 186 28.76 -4.05 -16.21
CA THR A 186 29.50 -3.51 -15.06
C THR A 186 30.40 -4.55 -14.39
N ILE A 187 30.12 -5.84 -14.57
CA ILE A 187 30.92 -6.95 -14.04
C ILE A 187 32.07 -7.24 -15.00
N GLU A 188 33.31 -7.04 -14.56
CA GLU A 188 34.49 -7.27 -15.40
C GLU A 188 34.72 -8.75 -15.70
N ASP A 189 34.53 -9.63 -14.71
CA ASP A 189 34.71 -11.07 -14.87
C ASP A 189 33.59 -11.68 -15.73
N GLU A 190 33.97 -12.28 -16.86
CA GLU A 190 33.04 -12.95 -17.78
C GLU A 190 32.34 -14.13 -17.09
N LYS A 191 33.04 -14.85 -16.22
CA LYS A 191 32.49 -16.02 -15.53
C LYS A 191 31.40 -15.60 -14.55
N GLU A 192 31.69 -14.62 -13.70
CA GLU A 192 30.74 -14.10 -12.70
C GLU A 192 29.46 -13.58 -13.38
N ARG A 193 29.61 -12.89 -14.51
CA ARG A 193 28.50 -12.38 -15.31
C ARG A 193 27.60 -13.48 -15.87
N LEU A 194 28.19 -14.60 -16.32
CA LEU A 194 27.43 -15.76 -16.80
C LEU A 194 26.74 -16.48 -15.64
N GLU A 195 27.41 -16.62 -14.49
CA GLU A 195 26.84 -17.23 -13.29
C GLU A 195 25.66 -16.41 -12.74
N GLU A 196 25.73 -15.08 -12.79
CA GLU A 196 24.62 -14.20 -12.41
C GLU A 196 23.41 -14.36 -13.36
N ASP A 197 23.64 -14.38 -14.68
CA ASP A 197 22.58 -14.63 -15.65
C ASP A 197 21.92 -16.00 -15.40
N GLU A 198 22.72 -17.04 -15.17
CA GLU A 198 22.23 -18.39 -14.85
C GLU A 198 21.44 -18.41 -13.53
N TYR A 199 21.89 -17.66 -12.52
CA TYR A 199 21.18 -17.52 -11.25
C TYR A 199 19.76 -16.95 -11.47
N TRP A 200 19.61 -15.89 -12.26
CA TRP A 200 18.30 -15.29 -12.57
C TRP A 200 17.50 -16.07 -13.62
N ALA A 201 18.14 -16.96 -14.39
CA ALA A 201 17.45 -17.89 -15.27
C ALA A 201 16.67 -18.96 -14.48
N ASN A 202 17.08 -19.26 -13.25
CA ASN A 202 16.44 -20.21 -12.36
C ASN A 202 15.34 -19.54 -11.50
N PHE A 203 14.23 -19.19 -12.15
CA PHE A 203 13.03 -18.63 -11.50
C PHE A 203 12.06 -19.72 -11.02
N ASP A 204 11.11 -19.34 -10.16
CA ASP A 204 10.18 -20.29 -9.53
C ASP A 204 9.18 -20.89 -10.54
N SER A 205 8.68 -22.09 -10.23
CA SER A 205 7.66 -22.75 -11.05
C SER A 205 6.35 -21.94 -11.12
N VAL A 206 5.67 -22.03 -12.26
CA VAL A 206 4.37 -21.37 -12.46
C VAL A 206 3.28 -21.90 -11.52
N ARG A 207 2.32 -21.04 -11.16
CA ARG A 207 1.12 -21.39 -10.38
C ARG A 207 -0.14 -20.90 -11.09
N GLU A 208 -1.27 -21.60 -10.94
CA GLU A 208 -2.50 -21.34 -11.71
C GLU A 208 -3.02 -19.90 -11.61
N ASN A 209 -2.94 -19.29 -10.42
CA ASN A 209 -3.38 -17.91 -10.18
C ASN A 209 -2.22 -16.88 -10.17
N GLY A 210 -1.06 -17.27 -10.70
CA GLY A 210 0.11 -16.40 -10.76
C GLY A 210 -0.06 -15.26 -11.76
N VAL A 211 0.43 -14.07 -11.41
CA VAL A 211 0.50 -12.88 -12.28
C VAL A 211 1.93 -12.39 -12.51
N GLY A 212 2.90 -12.91 -11.75
CA GLY A 212 4.29 -12.52 -11.81
C GLY A 212 4.99 -12.99 -13.09
N CYS A 213 6.05 -12.26 -13.45
CA CYS A 213 6.89 -12.54 -14.60
C CYS A 213 8.28 -13.02 -14.16
N ARG A 214 8.47 -14.35 -14.09
CA ARG A 214 9.77 -14.99 -13.80
C ARG A 214 10.36 -14.55 -12.46
N CYS A 215 9.51 -14.30 -11.47
CA CYS A 215 9.89 -14.02 -10.11
C CYS A 215 10.63 -15.22 -9.50
N ARG A 216 11.62 -14.91 -8.67
CA ARG A 216 12.31 -15.84 -7.79
C ARG A 216 12.12 -15.31 -6.38
N CYS A 217 11.22 -15.94 -5.64
CA CYS A 217 10.76 -15.46 -4.34
C CYS A 217 11.57 -16.08 -3.22
N ASP A 218 11.94 -15.26 -2.23
CA ASP A 218 12.59 -15.74 -1.04
C ASP A 218 11.55 -16.43 -0.13
N THR A 219 11.83 -17.66 0.31
CA THR A 219 10.89 -18.49 1.07
C THR A 219 10.80 -18.11 2.55
N ASP A 220 11.76 -17.35 3.06
CA ASP A 220 11.85 -16.89 4.45
C ASP A 220 11.08 -15.60 4.71
N VAL A 221 10.67 -14.90 3.65
CA VAL A 221 9.90 -13.65 3.76
C VAL A 221 8.48 -13.91 3.24
N VAL A 222 7.47 -13.43 3.96
CA VAL A 222 6.07 -13.51 3.51
C VAL A 222 5.78 -12.35 2.56
N ASP A 223 4.92 -12.60 1.56
CA ASP A 223 4.45 -11.58 0.63
C ASP A 223 3.70 -10.44 1.36
N ALA A 224 3.85 -9.21 0.87
CA ALA A 224 3.19 -8.04 1.41
C ALA A 224 1.66 -8.08 1.23
N GLU A 225 1.13 -8.76 0.22
CA GLU A 225 -0.31 -9.05 0.08
C GLU A 225 -0.83 -9.88 1.26
N ASP A 226 -0.04 -10.86 1.74
CA ASP A 226 -0.46 -11.86 2.74
C ASP A 226 -0.10 -11.48 4.18
N LYS A 227 0.61 -10.37 4.40
CA LYS A 227 1.12 -9.99 5.72
C LYS A 227 0.07 -9.29 6.58
N GLU A 228 0.04 -9.60 7.88
CA GLU A 228 -0.76 -8.83 8.85
C GLU A 228 -0.33 -7.35 8.87
N GLY A 229 -1.29 -6.44 8.77
CA GLY A 229 -1.04 -5.00 8.62
C GLY A 229 -0.87 -4.51 7.17
N SER A 230 -1.11 -5.39 6.20
CA SER A 230 -1.26 -5.03 4.80
C SER A 230 -2.51 -4.16 4.56
N CYS A 231 -2.42 -3.27 3.56
CA CYS A 231 -3.51 -2.36 3.17
C CYS A 231 -4.18 -2.75 1.85
N PHE A 232 -3.96 -4.00 1.39
CA PHE A 232 -4.55 -4.47 0.14
C PHE A 232 -6.06 -4.74 0.24
N ALA A 233 -6.58 -5.05 1.43
CA ALA A 233 -8.03 -5.19 1.61
C ALA A 233 -8.74 -3.86 1.34
N GLU A 234 -8.22 -2.77 1.88
CA GLU A 234 -8.73 -1.42 1.66
C GLU A 234 -8.56 -0.98 0.19
N TRP A 235 -7.44 -1.34 -0.44
CA TRP A 235 -7.26 -1.11 -1.88
C TRP A 235 -8.29 -1.85 -2.74
N VAL A 236 -8.51 -3.14 -2.49
CA VAL A 236 -9.46 -3.97 -3.25
C VAL A 236 -10.88 -3.45 -3.12
N ASP A 237 -11.25 -2.94 -1.93
CA ASP A 237 -12.56 -2.33 -1.71
C ASP A 237 -12.77 -1.08 -2.57
N VAL A 238 -11.78 -0.17 -2.64
CA VAL A 238 -11.91 1.07 -3.40
C VAL A 238 -11.71 0.89 -4.90
N ALA A 239 -10.84 -0.03 -5.30
CA ALA A 239 -10.56 -0.33 -6.70
C ALA A 239 -11.61 -1.24 -7.33
N GLY A 240 -12.46 -1.88 -6.52
CA GLY A 240 -13.46 -2.86 -6.98
C GLY A 240 -12.86 -4.20 -7.40
N GLY A 241 -11.63 -4.49 -6.99
CA GLY A 241 -10.93 -5.74 -7.33
C GLY A 241 -9.42 -5.68 -7.15
N TRP A 242 -8.76 -6.82 -7.38
CA TRP A 242 -7.30 -6.95 -7.34
C TRP A 242 -6.59 -6.38 -8.57
N THR A 243 -7.33 -6.23 -9.67
CA THR A 243 -6.83 -5.59 -10.89
C THR A 243 -7.17 -4.11 -10.83
N SER A 244 -6.18 -3.26 -11.05
CA SER A 244 -6.43 -1.83 -11.25
C SER A 244 -7.46 -1.64 -12.37
N PRO A 245 -8.49 -0.81 -12.18
CA PRO A 245 -9.54 -0.54 -13.18
C PRO A 245 -8.99 0.09 -14.47
#